data_AF-A0A9D1NVY3-F1
#
_entry.id   AF-A0A9D1NVY3-F1
#
_cell.length_a   1.000
_cell.length_b   1.000
_cell.length_c   1.000
_cell.angle_alpha   90.00
_cell.angle_beta   90.00
_cell.angle_gamma   90.00
#
_symmetry.space_group_name_H-M   'P 1'
#
loop_
_entity.id
_entity.type
_entity.pdbx_description
1 polymer ?
#
loop_
_entity_poly.entity_id
_entity_poly.type
_entity_poly.pdbx_seq_one_letter_code
_entity_poly.pdbx_strand_id
1 'polypeptide(L)'
;MNRILTMKAEVEGLSDILLADGGESTYEEIICMAMVEKAAMGDVKAYNAIKATIGQTDKSEADLEEQQIRTDRAKRARDQEVGDTDQENDNIQSFLKAMRPTEEEMEHLFDQEDDDGSEEEETGEV
;
A
#
# COMPACT_ATOMS: atom_id res chain seq x y z
N MET A 1 -3.62 23.69 -17.06
CA MET A 1 -2.61 24.59 -16.49
C MET A 1 -3.30 25.84 -15.95
N ASN A 2 -2.89 26.35 -14.80
CA ASN A 2 -3.54 27.49 -14.16
C ASN A 2 -3.06 28.80 -14.80
N ARG A 3 -3.98 29.55 -15.44
CA ARG A 3 -3.62 30.70 -16.30
C ARG A 3 -2.86 31.81 -15.57
N ILE A 4 -3.16 32.04 -14.28
CA ILE A 4 -2.50 33.07 -13.48
C ILE A 4 -1.05 32.69 -13.18
N LEU A 5 -0.78 31.42 -12.89
CA LEU A 5 0.54 30.95 -12.47
C LEU A 5 1.54 30.89 -13.64
N THR A 6 1.04 30.63 -14.85
CA THR A 6 1.87 30.58 -16.07
C THR A 6 2.07 31.95 -16.74
N MET A 7 1.53 33.03 -16.18
CA MET A 7 1.75 34.37 -16.70
C MET A 7 3.17 34.81 -16.38
N LYS A 8 3.81 35.47 -17.35
CA LYS A 8 5.13 36.09 -17.14
C LYS A 8 4.99 37.31 -16.23
N ALA A 9 5.91 37.41 -15.29
CA ALA A 9 6.04 38.52 -14.37
C ALA A 9 7.53 38.83 -14.18
N GLU A 10 7.83 40.00 -13.65
CA GLU A 10 9.20 40.45 -13.45
C GLU A 10 9.35 40.96 -12.02
N VAL A 11 10.31 40.38 -11.30
CA VAL A 11 10.68 40.77 -9.94
C VAL A 11 12.19 40.89 -9.91
N GLU A 12 12.66 42.08 -9.53
CA GLU A 12 14.09 42.42 -9.50
C GLU A 12 14.89 41.40 -8.67
N GLY A 13 16.01 40.93 -9.21
CA GLY A 13 16.85 39.90 -8.60
C GLY A 13 16.35 38.48 -8.84
N LEU A 14 15.09 38.17 -8.51
CA LEU A 14 14.55 36.81 -8.61
C LEU A 14 14.36 36.36 -10.07
N SER A 15 13.82 37.24 -10.91
CA SER A 15 13.64 36.97 -12.35
C SER A 15 14.97 36.78 -13.07
N ASP A 16 16.00 37.55 -12.69
CA ASP A 16 17.33 37.44 -13.29
C ASP A 16 17.98 36.10 -12.97
N ILE A 17 17.84 35.62 -11.73
CA ILE A 17 18.33 34.31 -11.31
C ILE A 17 17.62 33.20 -12.09
N LEU A 18 16.29 33.27 -12.21
CA LEU A 18 15.51 32.27 -12.96
C LEU A 18 15.91 32.22 -14.43
N LEU A 19 16.08 33.37 -15.08
CA LEU A 19 16.50 33.44 -16.47
C LEU A 19 17.96 32.98 -16.65
N ALA A 20 18.84 33.28 -15.69
CA ALA A 20 20.23 32.84 -15.71
C ALA A 20 20.38 31.31 -15.59
N ASP A 21 19.49 30.66 -14.83
CA ASP A 21 19.43 29.19 -14.70
C ASP A 21 18.74 28.51 -15.91
N GLY A 22 18.25 29.29 -16.88
CA GLY A 22 17.58 28.81 -18.08
C GLY A 22 16.09 28.52 -17.91
N GLY A 23 15.49 28.96 -16.80
CA GLY A 23 14.05 28.86 -16.51
C GLY A 23 13.22 30.00 -17.12
N GLU A 24 11.94 30.06 -16.75
CA GLU A 24 11.02 31.10 -17.19
C GLU A 24 10.58 31.99 -16.02
N SER A 25 10.58 33.31 -16.22
CA SER A 25 10.07 34.24 -15.22
C SER A 25 8.53 34.25 -15.16
N THR A 26 7.92 33.15 -14.77
CA THR A 26 6.48 33.00 -14.52
C THR A 26 6.15 33.25 -13.05
N TYR A 27 4.90 33.58 -12.73
CA TYR A 27 4.49 33.74 -11.33
C TYR A 27 4.77 32.49 -10.48
N GLU A 28 4.60 31.30 -11.04
CA GLU A 28 4.92 30.04 -10.36
C GLU A 28 6.40 29.97 -9.98
N GLU A 29 7.30 30.17 -10.94
CA GLU A 29 8.75 30.09 -10.69
C GLU A 29 9.24 31.18 -9.74
N ILE A 30 8.72 32.40 -9.86
CA ILE A 30 9.09 33.52 -8.98
C ILE A 30 8.61 33.26 -7.55
N ILE A 31 7.38 32.78 -7.37
CA ILE A 31 6.85 32.47 -6.03
C ILE A 31 7.65 31.33 -5.39
N CYS A 32 7.98 30.30 -6.18
CA CYS A 32 8.84 29.20 -5.73
C CYS A 32 10.22 29.70 -5.31
N MET A 33 10.89 30.50 -6.15
CA MET A 33 12.21 31.05 -5.83
C MET A 33 12.17 31.93 -4.58
N ALA A 34 11.16 32.80 -4.45
CA ALA A 34 10.97 33.63 -3.25
C ALA A 34 10.74 32.79 -1.98
N MET A 35 10.05 31.65 -2.10
CA MET A 35 9.85 30.74 -0.98
C MET A 35 11.15 30.02 -0.60
N VAL A 36 11.95 29.63 -1.58
CA VAL A 36 13.29 29.04 -1.37
C VAL A 36 14.21 30.04 -0.68
N GLU A 37 14.23 31.30 -1.13
CA GLU A 37 15.02 32.37 -0.51
C GLU A 37 14.63 32.57 0.98
N LYS A 38 13.33 32.63 1.28
CA LYS A 38 12.85 32.72 2.67
C LYS A 38 13.30 31.53 3.52
N ALA A 39 13.22 30.32 2.98
CA ALA A 39 13.68 29.12 3.67
C ALA A 39 15.20 29.19 3.92
N ALA A 40 15.99 29.67 2.93
CA ALA A 40 17.43 29.86 3.08
C ALA A 40 17.79 30.90 4.14
N MET A 41 16.94 31.92 4.34
CA MET A 41 17.07 32.91 5.43
C MET A 41 16.60 32.38 6.80
N GLY A 42 16.21 31.11 6.90
CA GLY A 42 15.82 30.47 8.15
C GLY A 42 14.33 30.54 8.49
N ASP A 43 13.47 30.90 7.53
CA ASP A 43 12.01 30.82 7.73
C ASP A 43 11.56 29.34 7.75
N VAL A 44 11.27 28.85 8.96
CA VAL A 44 10.83 27.48 9.21
C VAL A 44 9.51 27.15 8.51
N LYS A 45 8.59 28.12 8.34
CA LYS A 45 7.34 27.88 7.61
C LYS A 45 7.59 27.68 6.12
N ALA A 46 8.46 28.50 5.53
CA ALA A 46 8.84 28.34 4.13
C ALA A 46 9.54 26.99 3.90
N TYR A 47 10.45 26.61 4.79
CA TYR A 47 11.11 25.31 4.75
C TYR A 47 10.11 24.15 4.84
N ASN A 48 9.18 24.18 5.80
CA ASN A 48 8.17 23.14 5.96
C ASN A 48 7.21 23.06 4.76
N ALA A 49 6.88 24.19 4.14
CA ALA A 49 6.06 24.22 2.94
C ALA A 49 6.75 23.54 1.75
N ILE A 50 8.04 23.82 1.54
CA ILE A 50 8.86 23.17 0.50
C ILE A 50 9.05 21.68 0.79
N LYS A 51 9.32 21.33 2.05
CA LYS A 51 9.49 19.94 2.47
C LYS A 51 8.24 19.09 2.20
N ALA A 52 7.06 19.65 2.48
CA ALA A 52 5.78 18.98 2.23
C ALA A 52 5.52 18.71 0.74
N THR A 53 5.94 19.60 -0.16
CA THR A 53 5.76 19.42 -1.62
C THR A 53 6.78 18.48 -2.25
N ILE A 54 8.00 18.42 -1.73
CA ILE A 54 9.05 17.49 -2.21
C ILE A 54 8.78 16.04 -1.73
N GLY A 55 7.75 15.83 -0.90
CA GLY A 55 7.45 14.51 -0.33
C GLY A 55 8.51 14.04 0.66
N GLN A 56 9.36 14.95 1.15
CA GLN A 56 10.28 14.65 2.24
C GLN A 56 9.47 14.60 3.53
N THR A 57 9.21 13.38 3.99
CA THR A 57 8.50 13.14 5.24
C THR A 57 9.50 13.11 6.39
N ASP A 58 9.13 13.69 7.54
CA ASP A 58 9.84 13.53 8.81
C ASP A 58 9.73 12.12 9.40
N LYS A 59 8.80 11.33 8.86
CA LYS A 59 8.58 9.96 9.31
C LYS A 59 9.67 9.06 8.74
N SER A 60 10.19 8.21 9.61
CA SER A 60 11.11 7.15 9.24
C SER A 60 10.45 6.21 8.21
N GLU A 61 11.25 5.55 7.37
CA GLU A 61 10.77 4.50 6.47
C GLU A 61 9.98 3.42 7.25
N ALA A 62 10.43 3.11 8.47
CA ALA A 62 9.74 2.17 9.38
C ALA A 62 8.33 2.64 9.78
N ASP A 63 8.13 3.93 10.02
CA ASP A 63 6.83 4.49 10.39
C ASP A 63 5.85 4.50 9.20
N LEU A 64 6.39 4.57 7.98
CA LEU A 64 5.61 4.48 6.74
C LEU A 64 5.21 3.03 6.47
N GLU A 65 6.13 2.07 6.65
CA GLU A 65 5.83 0.63 6.56
C GLU A 65 4.79 0.22 7.60
N GLU A 66 4.90 0.66 8.85
CA GLU A 66 3.93 0.33 9.88
C GLU A 66 2.54 0.91 9.57
N GLN A 67 2.46 2.13 9.02
CA GLN A 67 1.21 2.70 8.53
C GLN A 67 0.63 1.93 7.35
N GLN A 68 1.48 1.47 6.42
CA GLN A 68 1.04 0.62 5.30
C GLN A 68 0.48 -0.70 5.82
N ILE A 69 1.19 -1.40 6.71
CA ILE A 69 0.74 -2.65 7.33
C ILE A 69 -0.59 -2.46 8.08
N ARG A 70 -0.73 -1.36 8.83
CA ARG A 70 -1.98 -1.04 9.53
C ARG A 70 -3.13 -0.79 8.55
N THR A 71 -2.87 -0.08 7.46
CA THR A 71 -3.87 0.22 6.43
C THR A 71 -4.27 -1.04 5.68
N ASP A 72 -3.31 -1.91 5.34
CA ASP A 72 -3.55 -3.17 4.66
C ASP A 72 -4.29 -4.17 5.55
N ARG A 73 -3.97 -4.22 6.84
CA ARG A 73 -4.72 -5.03 7.81
C ARG A 73 -6.16 -4.52 7.95
N ALA A 74 -6.35 -3.21 8.06
CA ALA A 74 -7.69 -2.61 8.14
C ALA A 74 -8.49 -2.86 6.84
N LYS A 75 -7.82 -2.80 5.68
CA LYS A 75 -8.43 -3.10 4.39
C LYS A 75 -8.85 -4.57 4.31
N ARG A 76 -7.98 -5.52 4.68
CA ARG A 76 -8.30 -6.96 4.71
C ARG A 76 -9.42 -7.29 5.70
N ALA A 77 -9.43 -6.69 6.88
CA ALA A 77 -10.51 -6.89 7.86
C ALA A 77 -11.85 -6.38 7.31
N ARG A 78 -11.85 -5.21 6.66
CA ARG A 78 -13.03 -4.66 6.00
C ARG A 78 -13.47 -5.48 4.79
N ASP A 79 -12.55 -6.04 4.00
CA ASP A 79 -12.89 -6.92 2.88
C ASP A 79 -13.47 -8.26 3.38
N GLN A 80 -13.05 -8.75 4.56
CA GLN A 80 -13.69 -9.87 5.26
C GLN A 80 -15.07 -9.54 5.84
N GLU A 81 -15.26 -8.32 6.34
CA GLU A 81 -16.54 -7.85 6.88
C GLU A 81 -17.57 -7.50 5.79
N VAL A 82 -17.10 -7.01 4.65
CA VAL A 82 -17.95 -6.64 3.50
C VAL A 82 -18.35 -7.85 2.66
N GLY A 83 -17.70 -9.00 2.85
CA GLY A 83 -18.12 -10.29 2.32
C GLY A 83 -18.21 -10.30 0.80
N ASP A 84 -17.17 -10.82 0.13
CA ASP A 84 -17.39 -11.34 -1.22
C ASP A 84 -18.24 -12.62 -1.07
N THR A 85 -19.57 -12.44 -1.11
CA THR A 85 -20.58 -13.48 -0.89
C THR A 85 -20.57 -14.59 -1.96
N ASP A 86 -19.67 -14.53 -2.94
CA ASP A 86 -19.58 -15.54 -3.99
C ASP A 86 -18.83 -16.81 -3.54
N GLN A 87 -17.98 -16.77 -2.51
CA GLN A 87 -17.26 -17.96 -1.99
C GLN A 87 -17.96 -18.69 -0.83
N GLU A 88 -19.01 -18.12 -0.23
CA GLU A 88 -19.72 -18.77 0.89
C GLU A 88 -20.47 -20.03 0.47
N ASN A 89 -20.83 -20.17 -0.81
CA ASN A 89 -21.52 -21.36 -1.29
C ASN A 89 -20.64 -22.62 -1.23
N ASP A 90 -19.35 -22.53 -1.54
CA ASP A 90 -18.48 -23.72 -1.55
C ASP A 90 -18.22 -24.27 -0.14
N ASN A 91 -18.11 -23.38 0.85
CA ASN A 91 -17.92 -23.76 2.25
C ASN A 91 -19.20 -24.34 2.88
N ILE A 92 -20.37 -23.82 2.51
CA ILE A 92 -21.66 -24.33 2.98
C ILE A 92 -22.01 -25.66 2.29
N GLN A 93 -21.73 -25.80 0.99
CA GLN A 93 -21.96 -27.03 0.23
C GLN A 93 -21.02 -28.15 0.70
N SER A 94 -19.74 -27.87 0.95
CA SER A 94 -18.81 -28.86 1.52
C SER A 94 -19.19 -29.30 2.92
N PHE A 95 -19.67 -28.38 3.77
CA PHE A 95 -20.19 -28.72 5.09
C PHE A 95 -21.49 -29.56 5.03
N LEU A 96 -22.44 -29.20 4.17
CA LEU A 96 -23.68 -29.96 3.98
C LEU A 96 -23.42 -31.35 3.37
N LYS A 97 -22.46 -31.42 2.44
CA LYS A 97 -21.98 -32.67 1.84
C LYS A 97 -21.34 -33.59 2.88
N ALA A 98 -20.58 -33.04 3.83
CA ALA A 98 -20.02 -33.83 4.95
C ALA A 98 -21.10 -34.34 5.93
N MET A 99 -22.22 -33.63 6.10
CA MET A 99 -23.34 -34.09 6.94
C MET A 99 -24.29 -35.08 6.24
N ARG A 100 -24.29 -35.09 4.89
CA ARG A 100 -25.07 -36.01 4.06
C ARG A 100 -24.19 -36.55 2.93
N PRO A 101 -23.22 -37.42 3.27
CA PRO A 101 -22.37 -38.04 2.25
C PRO A 101 -23.24 -38.89 1.31
N THR A 102 -22.87 -38.95 0.03
CA THR A 102 -23.55 -39.81 -0.94
C THR A 102 -23.13 -41.27 -0.75
N GLU A 103 -23.95 -42.20 -1.23
CA GLU A 103 -23.72 -43.64 -1.09
C GLU A 103 -22.39 -44.07 -1.73
N GLU A 104 -22.03 -43.48 -2.88
CA GLU A 104 -20.72 -43.67 -3.54
C GLU A 104 -19.53 -43.19 -2.69
N GLU A 105 -19.66 -42.11 -1.93
CA GLU A 105 -18.58 -41.58 -1.08
C GLU A 105 -18.40 -42.40 0.20
N MET A 106 -19.48 -43.01 0.69
CA MET A 106 -19.40 -44.00 1.76
C MET A 106 -18.81 -45.31 1.26
N GLU A 107 -19.20 -45.75 0.06
CA GLU A 107 -18.64 -46.95 -0.58
C GLU A 107 -17.12 -46.80 -0.76
N HIS A 108 -16.64 -45.63 -1.21
CA HIS A 108 -15.21 -45.34 -1.35
C HIS A 108 -14.42 -45.27 -0.02
N LEU A 109 -15.11 -45.15 1.12
CA LEU A 109 -14.51 -45.21 2.47
C LEU A 109 -14.30 -46.65 2.95
N PHE A 110 -15.12 -47.58 2.45
CA PHE A 110 -15.10 -49.01 2.80
C PHE A 110 -14.51 -49.90 1.69
N ASP A 111 -14.39 -49.38 0.46
CA ASP A 111 -13.75 -50.01 -0.71
C ASP A 111 -12.24 -49.73 -0.75
N GLN A 112 -11.69 -49.16 0.32
CA GLN A 112 -10.26 -49.27 0.61
C GLN A 112 -10.00 -50.72 1.05
N GLU A 113 -10.00 -51.63 0.07
CA GLU A 113 -9.40 -52.96 0.18
C GLU A 113 -7.99 -52.80 0.78
N ASP A 114 -7.84 -53.29 2.00
CA ASP A 114 -6.63 -53.92 2.54
C ASP A 114 -5.31 -53.56 1.83
N ASP A 115 -4.77 -52.36 2.08
CA ASP A 115 -3.31 -52.21 2.20
C ASP A 115 -3.00 -52.19 3.70
N ASP A 116 -3.06 -53.39 4.27
CA ASP A 116 -2.45 -53.76 5.53
C ASP A 116 -1.00 -53.27 5.54
N GLY A 117 -0.78 -52.08 6.11
CA GLY A 117 -0.21 -51.98 7.46
C GLY A 117 1.06 -52.81 7.74
N SER A 118 1.82 -53.19 6.73
CA SER A 118 3.05 -53.98 6.84
C SER A 118 4.28 -53.10 6.67
N GLU A 119 4.35 -52.00 7.42
CA GLU A 119 5.63 -51.48 7.87
C GLU A 119 5.78 -51.86 9.35
N GLU A 120 6.51 -52.96 9.59
CA GLU A 120 7.00 -53.35 10.91
C GLU A 120 7.71 -52.13 11.52
N GLU A 121 7.11 -51.53 12.55
CA GLU A 121 7.81 -50.55 13.38
C GLU A 121 8.94 -51.28 14.10
N GLU A 122 10.17 -51.12 13.60
CA GLU A 122 11.39 -51.44 14.31
C GLU A 122 11.50 -50.52 15.53
N THR A 123 10.96 -50.97 16.67
CA THR A 123 11.18 -50.30 17.96
C THR A 123 12.66 -50.40 18.32
N GLY A 124 13.41 -49.33 18.05
CA GLY A 124 14.80 -49.21 18.47
C GLY A 124 14.94 -49.39 19.99
N GLU A 125 15.84 -50.29 20.37
CA GLU A 125 16.22 -50.59 21.76
C GLU A 125 16.76 -49.34 22.48
N VAL A 126 16.37 -49.17 23.74
CA VAL A 126 16.73 -48.06 24.65
C VAL A 126 18.16 -48.19 25.16
#